data_AF-A0A9E3BBZ3-F1
#
_entry.id   AF-A0A9E3BBZ3-F1
#
_cell.length_a   1.000
_cell.length_b   1.000
_cell.length_c   1.000
_cell.angle_alpha   90.00
_cell.angle_beta   90.00
_cell.angle_gamma   90.00
#
_symmetry.space_group_name_H-M   'P 1'
#
loop_
_entity.id
_entity.type
_entity.pdbx_description
1 polymer ?
#
loop_
_entity_poly.entity_id
_entity_poly.type
_entity_poly.pdbx_seq_one_letter_code
_entity_poly.pdbx_strand_id
1 'polypeptide(L)'
;MGGYMVEHKTKSVLTGLGISLEQYQQTIGSLSGGEKKIVNLARILVQTPDLLLLDEPDNHLDMRAKDWLEQYIHDYPGTVLIISHDRHLLDSTVSKIFQLEDGTIDIYHGNYSYYVEERQKRLLQRYEYYMNQKDEIKRLEASLVQLREWAKLNDKFSGRMHSMEKRIERIKEELAERPVLERNKIKVNLDSERSGKKVLEVKGLSKMLGDRQLFVPFDLTILYGERVGIVGANGSGKTTLLKTLLALLPPDTGTVKIGASVVAGYYAQEQETLPFESTPLDFVRRLKRITESQAIAVLRRLLFSYRDMHTTIGSLSGGEKSRLQIARLMLTEANFLLLDEPTNNLDIPSVEVLEEALEQFEGTILTVSHDRYFLDKIATKIIAIGEDQHVHAYPGNFSYYVEKERMMSYR
;
A
#
# COMPACT_ATOMS: atom_id res chain seq x y z
N MET A 1 39.28 -15.29 20.20
CA MET A 1 38.55 -15.87 19.05
C MET A 1 37.15 -15.26 18.84
N GLY A 2 36.43 -14.79 19.88
CA GLY A 2 35.11 -14.16 19.70
C GLY A 2 35.12 -12.80 18.97
N GLY A 3 36.13 -11.95 19.18
CA GLY A 3 36.18 -10.61 18.57
C GLY A 3 36.23 -10.61 17.03
N TYR A 4 37.00 -11.52 16.42
CA TYR A 4 37.08 -11.67 14.96
C TYR A 4 35.76 -12.16 14.34
N MET A 5 35.02 -13.04 15.02
CA MET A 5 33.70 -13.48 14.54
C MET A 5 32.66 -12.36 14.63
N VAL A 6 32.70 -11.56 15.71
CA VAL A 6 31.80 -10.42 15.89
C VAL A 6 32.07 -9.34 14.85
N GLU A 7 33.33 -9.04 14.55
CA GLU A 7 33.68 -8.05 13.52
C GLU A 7 33.22 -8.52 12.13
N HIS A 8 33.46 -9.78 11.76
CA HIS A 8 33.02 -10.31 10.47
C HIS A 8 31.48 -10.32 10.34
N LYS A 9 30.77 -10.74 11.39
CA LYS A 9 29.30 -10.69 11.45
C LYS A 9 28.78 -9.25 11.35
N THR A 10 29.43 -8.31 12.02
CA THR A 10 29.06 -6.88 11.98
C THR A 10 29.17 -6.32 10.57
N LYS A 11 30.29 -6.60 9.88
CA LYS A 11 30.49 -6.18 8.48
C LYS A 11 29.44 -6.83 7.56
N SER A 12 29.21 -8.13 7.70
CA SER A 12 28.22 -8.84 6.89
C SER A 12 26.80 -8.28 7.06
N VAL A 13 26.39 -7.97 8.30
CA VAL A 13 25.07 -7.39 8.60
C VAL A 13 24.96 -5.96 8.05
N LEU A 14 25.97 -5.12 8.27
CA LEU A 14 25.97 -3.73 7.79
C LEU A 14 25.93 -3.67 6.25
N THR A 15 26.75 -4.48 5.58
CA THR A 15 26.75 -4.55 4.12
C THR A 15 25.43 -5.11 3.58
N GLY A 16 24.87 -6.14 4.23
CA GLY A 16 23.58 -6.71 3.85
C GLY A 16 22.43 -5.71 3.95
N LEU A 17 22.45 -4.83 4.96
CA LEU A 17 21.49 -3.75 5.13
C LEU A 17 21.77 -2.50 4.27
N GLY A 18 22.76 -2.55 3.37
CA GLY A 18 23.05 -1.48 2.41
C GLY A 18 23.98 -0.37 2.93
N ILE A 19 24.65 -0.54 4.07
CA ILE A 19 25.67 0.40 4.55
C ILE A 19 27.01 0.09 3.89
N SER A 20 27.56 1.07 3.16
CA SER A 20 28.83 0.92 2.44
C SER A 20 30.04 0.94 3.37
N LEU A 21 31.16 0.39 2.91
CA LEU A 21 32.42 0.37 3.68
C LEU A 21 32.93 1.80 4.00
N GLU A 22 32.69 2.76 3.12
CA GLU A 22 33.06 4.17 3.31
C GLU A 22 32.27 4.81 4.46
N GLN A 23 31.03 4.38 4.66
CA GLN A 23 30.17 4.86 5.74
C GLN A 23 30.57 4.31 7.11
N TYR A 24 31.39 3.26 7.18
CA TYR A 24 31.77 2.64 8.47
C TYR A 24 32.57 3.59 9.38
N GLN A 25 33.29 4.55 8.79
CA GLN A 25 34.08 5.53 9.54
C GLN A 25 33.32 6.83 9.82
N GLN A 26 32.09 6.97 9.32
CA GLN A 26 31.28 8.15 9.58
C GLN A 26 30.77 8.17 11.02
N THR A 27 30.68 9.36 11.60
CA THR A 27 30.06 9.53 12.92
C THR A 27 28.55 9.35 12.82
N ILE A 28 27.93 8.69 13.80
CA ILE A 28 26.47 8.48 13.82
C ILE A 28 25.71 9.81 13.70
N GLY A 29 26.26 10.92 14.23
CA GLY A 29 25.67 12.25 14.14
C GLY A 29 25.39 12.72 12.71
N SER A 30 26.25 12.38 11.75
CA SER A 30 26.15 12.80 10.35
C SER A 30 25.20 11.95 9.50
N LEU A 31 24.75 10.80 10.01
CA LEU A 31 23.82 9.92 9.29
C LEU A 31 22.40 10.51 9.26
N SER A 32 21.69 10.25 8.17
CA SER A 32 20.25 10.56 8.04
C SER A 32 19.42 9.77 9.06
N GLY A 33 18.17 10.19 9.28
CA GLY A 33 17.25 9.48 10.19
C GLY A 33 17.03 8.01 9.80
N GLY A 34 16.93 7.73 8.50
CA GLY A 34 16.80 6.36 7.97
C GLY A 34 18.05 5.52 8.20
N GLU A 35 19.23 6.06 7.87
CA GLU A 35 20.51 5.36 8.11
C GLU A 35 20.75 5.08 9.60
N LYS A 36 20.35 5.99 10.49
CA LYS A 36 20.39 5.77 11.95
C LYS A 36 19.52 4.59 12.37
N LYS A 37 18.32 4.44 11.79
CA LYS A 37 17.45 3.27 12.03
C LYS A 37 18.12 1.98 11.54
N ILE A 38 18.72 2.01 10.35
CA ILE A 38 19.44 0.86 9.78
C ILE A 38 20.61 0.41 10.67
N VAL A 39 21.42 1.36 11.15
CA VAL A 39 22.54 1.06 12.06
C VAL A 39 22.02 0.48 13.39
N ASN A 40 20.90 0.98 13.92
CA ASN A 40 20.28 0.42 15.12
C ASN A 40 19.75 -1.00 14.88
N LEU A 41 19.12 -1.26 13.73
CA LEU A 41 18.71 -2.62 13.34
C LEU A 41 19.94 -3.54 13.28
N ALA A 42 21.01 -3.13 12.59
CA ALA A 42 22.25 -3.88 12.51
C ALA A 42 22.80 -4.24 13.90
N ARG A 43 22.79 -3.29 14.84
CA ARG A 43 23.23 -3.50 16.23
C ARG A 43 22.45 -4.63 16.92
N ILE A 44 21.13 -4.66 16.73
CA ILE A 44 20.26 -5.68 17.32
C ILE A 44 20.51 -7.05 16.66
N LEU A 45 20.59 -7.10 15.34
CA LEU A 45 20.81 -8.35 14.60
C LEU A 45 22.16 -8.99 14.97
N VAL A 46 23.22 -8.20 15.17
CA VAL A 46 24.54 -8.71 15.59
C VAL A 46 24.47 -9.40 16.96
N GLN A 47 23.63 -8.93 17.88
CA GLN A 47 23.47 -9.52 19.21
C GLN A 47 22.82 -10.91 19.20
N THR A 48 22.00 -11.23 18.18
CA THR A 48 21.26 -12.50 18.08
C THR A 48 20.50 -12.88 19.37
N PRO A 49 19.54 -12.05 19.84
CA PRO A 49 18.70 -12.40 20.99
C PRO A 49 17.78 -13.60 20.72
N ASP A 50 17.38 -14.34 21.76
CA ASP A 50 16.44 -15.48 21.60
C ASP A 50 15.04 -15.04 21.11
N LEU A 51 14.65 -13.80 21.42
CA LEU A 51 13.43 -13.16 20.95
C LEU A 51 13.76 -11.81 20.30
N LEU A 52 13.44 -11.69 19.02
CA LEU A 52 13.64 -10.49 18.22
C LEU A 52 12.29 -9.80 17.99
N LEU A 53 12.15 -8.56 18.49
CA LEU A 53 10.95 -7.73 18.29
C LEU A 53 11.30 -6.64 17.29
N LEU A 54 10.63 -6.62 16.14
CA LEU A 54 10.86 -5.66 15.06
C LEU A 54 9.60 -4.87 14.78
N ASP A 55 9.73 -3.55 14.82
CA ASP A 55 8.65 -2.61 14.49
C ASP A 55 9.01 -1.89 13.19
N GLU A 56 8.33 -2.25 12.10
CA GLU A 56 8.54 -1.81 10.72
C GLU A 56 10.01 -1.81 10.28
N PRO A 57 10.71 -2.97 10.33
CA PRO A 57 12.16 -3.04 10.07
C PRO A 57 12.53 -2.81 8.59
N ASP A 58 11.58 -2.96 7.69
CA ASP A 58 11.74 -2.81 6.24
C ASP A 58 11.68 -1.35 5.77
N ASN A 59 11.25 -0.43 6.64
CA ASN A 59 11.19 0.98 6.32
C ASN A 59 12.59 1.53 6.01
N HIS A 60 12.68 2.33 4.93
CA HIS A 60 13.93 2.91 4.42
C HIS A 60 14.94 1.92 3.84
N LEU A 61 14.63 0.62 3.79
CA LEU A 61 15.45 -0.36 3.09
C LEU A 61 15.14 -0.36 1.59
N ASP A 62 16.18 -0.43 0.76
CA ASP A 62 15.99 -0.70 -0.66
C ASP A 62 15.70 -2.19 -0.91
N MET A 63 15.46 -2.55 -2.17
CA MET A 63 15.03 -3.90 -2.53
C MET A 63 16.05 -4.97 -2.14
N ARG A 64 17.35 -4.66 -2.24
CA ARG A 64 18.42 -5.60 -1.90
C ARG A 64 18.56 -5.78 -0.39
N ALA A 65 18.47 -4.69 0.36
CA ALA A 65 18.48 -4.75 1.82
C ALA A 65 17.24 -5.47 2.37
N LYS A 66 16.08 -5.32 1.71
CA LYS A 66 14.87 -6.11 2.01
C LYS A 66 15.08 -7.60 1.74
N ASP A 67 15.63 -7.98 0.59
CA ASP A 67 15.96 -9.39 0.27
C ASP A 67 16.89 -10.00 1.33
N TRP A 68 17.92 -9.24 1.73
CA TRP A 68 18.86 -9.69 2.76
C TRP A 68 18.17 -9.85 4.12
N LEU A 69 17.33 -8.89 4.51
CA LEU A 69 16.58 -8.95 5.77
C LEU A 69 15.62 -10.13 5.78
N GLU A 70 14.91 -10.38 4.67
CA GLU A 70 14.02 -11.54 4.51
C GLU A 70 14.77 -12.85 4.75
N GLN A 71 15.92 -13.04 4.09
CA GLN A 71 16.77 -14.23 4.27
C GLN A 71 17.29 -14.35 5.70
N TYR A 72 17.74 -13.24 6.28
CA TYR A 72 18.25 -13.22 7.65
C TYR A 72 17.20 -13.65 8.68
N ILE A 73 15.96 -13.16 8.51
CA ILE A 73 14.84 -13.47 9.40
C ILE A 73 14.39 -14.92 9.21
N HIS A 74 14.33 -15.39 7.97
CA HIS A 74 13.98 -16.79 7.65
C HIS A 74 14.96 -17.77 8.32
N ASP A 75 16.26 -17.49 8.28
CA ASP A 75 17.30 -18.33 8.85
C ASP A 75 17.58 -18.02 10.34
N TYR A 76 16.77 -17.16 10.95
CA TYR A 76 17.00 -16.72 12.33
C TYR A 76 16.78 -17.88 13.31
N PRO A 77 17.74 -18.17 14.21
CA PRO A 77 17.64 -19.33 15.09
C PRO A 77 16.63 -19.16 16.24
N GLY A 78 16.23 -17.93 16.54
CA GLY A 78 15.31 -17.59 17.63
C GLY A 78 13.88 -17.34 17.18
N THR A 79 13.05 -16.82 18.08
CA THR A 79 11.70 -16.36 17.75
C THR A 79 11.74 -14.93 17.25
N VAL A 80 11.03 -14.63 16.16
CA VAL A 80 10.88 -13.26 15.63
C VAL A 80 9.41 -12.85 15.69
N LEU A 81 9.14 -11.68 16.25
CA LEU A 81 7.86 -10.98 16.16
C LEU A 81 8.07 -9.70 15.35
N ILE A 82 7.31 -9.57 14.26
CA ILE A 82 7.46 -8.47 13.31
C ILE A 82 6.13 -7.75 13.16
N ILE A 83 6.16 -6.43 13.26
CA ILE A 83 5.12 -5.54 12.78
C ILE A 83 5.63 -4.97 11.46
N SER A 84 4.90 -5.16 10.36
CA SER A 84 5.27 -4.61 9.06
C SER A 84 4.02 -4.42 8.21
N HIS A 85 4.09 -3.44 7.31
CA HIS A 85 3.13 -3.24 6.23
C HIS A 85 3.60 -3.88 4.91
N ASP A 86 4.82 -4.42 4.85
CA ASP A 86 5.36 -5.12 3.69
C ASP A 86 4.81 -6.55 3.61
N ARG A 87 3.88 -6.74 2.68
CA ARG A 87 3.19 -8.01 2.47
C ARG A 87 4.16 -9.12 2.04
N HIS A 88 5.23 -8.79 1.30
CA HIS A 88 6.18 -9.78 0.80
C HIS A 88 7.11 -10.26 1.91
N LEU A 89 7.58 -9.33 2.77
CA LEU A 89 8.32 -9.68 3.97
C LEU A 89 7.48 -10.60 4.86
N LEU A 90 6.22 -10.25 5.11
CA LEU A 90 5.32 -11.08 5.90
C LEU A 90 5.11 -12.46 5.25
N ASP A 91 4.83 -12.52 3.94
CA ASP A 91 4.53 -13.78 3.27
C ASP A 91 5.71 -14.77 3.23
N SER A 92 6.93 -14.24 3.14
CA SER A 92 8.17 -15.04 3.04
C SER A 92 8.75 -15.45 4.39
N THR A 93 8.50 -14.68 5.46
CA THR A 93 9.19 -14.89 6.75
C THR A 93 8.29 -15.40 7.87
N VAL A 94 6.99 -15.13 7.86
CA VAL A 94 6.12 -15.44 9.00
C VAL A 94 5.37 -16.76 8.82
N SER A 95 5.21 -17.48 9.93
CA SER A 95 4.41 -18.72 10.00
C SER A 95 3.12 -18.55 10.80
N LYS A 96 2.90 -17.38 11.40
CA LYS A 96 1.74 -17.04 12.22
C LYS A 96 1.48 -15.53 12.15
N ILE A 97 0.20 -15.17 11.96
CA ILE A 97 -0.25 -13.78 11.88
C ILE A 97 -1.20 -13.48 13.04
N PHE A 98 -0.96 -12.35 13.68
CA PHE A 98 -1.83 -11.76 14.68
C PHE A 98 -2.55 -10.57 14.05
N GLN A 99 -3.85 -10.69 13.82
CA GLN A 99 -4.68 -9.61 13.31
C GLN A 99 -5.27 -8.85 14.50
N LEU A 100 -4.87 -7.57 14.65
CA LEU A 100 -5.47 -6.67 15.63
C LEU A 100 -6.61 -5.88 14.98
N GLU A 101 -7.86 -6.12 15.38
CA GLU A 101 -9.05 -5.43 14.88
C GLU A 101 -10.01 -5.17 16.06
N ASP A 102 -10.49 -3.94 16.20
CA ASP A 102 -11.41 -3.50 17.27
C ASP A 102 -10.99 -3.88 18.71
N GLY A 103 -9.68 -3.85 18.97
CA GLY A 103 -9.10 -4.20 20.29
C GLY A 103 -9.05 -5.72 20.56
N THR A 104 -9.40 -6.54 19.57
CA THR A 104 -9.30 -8.00 19.64
C THR A 104 -8.15 -8.51 18.77
N ILE A 105 -7.58 -9.66 19.16
CA ILE A 105 -6.51 -10.31 18.39
C ILE A 105 -7.01 -11.66 17.88
N ASP A 106 -7.18 -11.75 16.56
CA ASP A 106 -7.44 -13.00 15.86
C ASP A 106 -6.13 -13.62 15.38
N ILE A 107 -5.97 -14.92 15.60
CA ILE A 107 -4.73 -15.65 15.24
C ILE A 107 -4.96 -16.49 13.99
N TYR A 108 -4.03 -16.40 13.05
CA TYR A 108 -3.98 -17.17 11.82
C TYR A 108 -2.66 -17.94 11.75
N HIS A 109 -2.74 -19.22 11.44
CA HIS A 109 -1.58 -20.10 11.34
C HIS A 109 -1.22 -20.29 9.87
N GLY A 110 -0.23 -19.53 9.40
CA GLY A 110 0.20 -19.50 8.01
C GLY A 110 0.90 -18.19 7.69
N ASN A 111 1.29 -18.05 6.44
CA ASN A 111 1.88 -16.83 5.89
C ASN A 111 0.79 -15.79 5.54
N TYR A 112 1.20 -14.65 4.99
CA TYR A 112 0.30 -13.54 4.67
C TYR A 112 -0.75 -13.91 3.61
N SER A 113 -0.34 -14.58 2.55
CA SER A 113 -1.24 -15.04 1.48
C SER A 113 -2.33 -15.98 2.03
N TYR A 114 -1.96 -16.94 2.88
CA TYR A 114 -2.92 -17.81 3.56
C TYR A 114 -3.87 -17.02 4.46
N TYR A 115 -3.36 -16.06 5.23
CA TYR A 115 -4.18 -15.19 6.09
C TYR A 115 -5.23 -14.43 5.28
N VAL A 116 -4.87 -13.85 4.14
CA VAL A 116 -5.82 -13.11 3.29
C VAL A 116 -6.97 -14.01 2.85
N GLU A 117 -6.67 -15.21 2.36
CA GLU A 117 -7.70 -16.18 1.94
C GLU A 117 -8.57 -16.65 3.11
N GLU A 118 -7.96 -17.01 4.23
CA GLU A 118 -8.65 -17.51 5.41
C GLU A 118 -9.53 -16.43 6.04
N ARG A 119 -9.06 -15.18 6.09
CA ARG A 119 -9.86 -14.02 6.52
C ARG A 119 -11.08 -13.85 5.63
N GLN A 120 -10.93 -13.94 4.30
CA GLN A 120 -12.05 -13.83 3.38
C GLN A 120 -13.07 -14.96 3.57
N LYS A 121 -12.61 -16.21 3.77
CA LYS A 121 -13.49 -17.35 4.07
C LYS A 121 -14.27 -17.14 5.37
N ARG A 122 -13.60 -16.72 6.45
CA ARG A 122 -14.25 -16.41 7.74
C ARG A 122 -15.26 -15.27 7.61
N LEU A 123 -14.94 -14.23 6.82
CA LEU A 123 -15.84 -13.11 6.57
C LEU A 123 -17.11 -13.56 5.82
N LEU A 124 -16.97 -14.37 4.77
CA LEU A 124 -18.10 -14.94 4.02
C LEU A 124 -18.98 -15.81 4.91
N GLN A 125 -18.38 -16.68 5.73
CA GLN A 125 -19.10 -17.53 6.69
C GLN A 125 -19.88 -16.69 7.72
N ARG A 126 -19.26 -15.63 8.28
CA ARG A 126 -19.92 -14.69 9.18
C ARG A 126 -21.10 -13.99 8.49
N TYR A 127 -20.95 -13.62 7.22
CA TYR A 127 -22.02 -12.98 6.46
C TYR A 127 -23.19 -13.92 6.15
N GLU A 128 -22.90 -15.15 5.72
CA GLU A 128 -23.93 -16.17 5.49
C GLU A 128 -24.70 -16.47 6.78
N TYR A 129 -23.99 -16.60 7.90
CA TYR A 129 -24.60 -16.77 9.22
C TYR A 129 -25.51 -15.58 9.59
N TYR A 130 -25.04 -14.35 9.40
CA TYR A 130 -25.82 -13.14 9.61
C TYR A 130 -27.09 -13.10 8.76
N MET A 131 -26.99 -13.44 7.47
CA MET A 131 -28.15 -13.47 6.57
C MET A 131 -29.17 -14.54 6.96
N ASN A 132 -28.70 -15.73 7.35
CA ASN A 132 -29.57 -16.80 7.85
C ASN A 132 -30.32 -16.39 9.12
N GLN A 133 -29.65 -15.72 10.07
CA GLN A 133 -30.31 -15.17 11.27
C GLN A 133 -31.34 -14.10 10.92
N LYS A 134 -31.03 -13.22 9.96
CA LYS A 134 -31.95 -12.18 9.50
C LYS A 134 -33.20 -12.76 8.83
N ASP A 135 -33.03 -13.76 7.98
CA ASP A 135 -34.14 -14.45 7.33
C ASP A 135 -34.98 -15.26 8.32
N GLU A 136 -34.36 -15.83 9.36
CA GLU A 136 -35.07 -16.47 10.47
C GLU A 136 -35.88 -15.45 11.27
N ILE A 137 -35.29 -14.30 11.66
CA ILE A 137 -36.02 -13.21 12.34
C ILE A 137 -37.25 -12.82 11.52
N LYS A 138 -37.06 -12.59 10.21
CA LYS A 138 -38.15 -12.20 9.30
C LYS A 138 -39.28 -13.24 9.27
N ARG A 139 -38.93 -14.55 9.24
CA ARG A 139 -39.91 -15.65 9.29
C ARG A 139 -40.65 -15.74 10.62
N LEU A 140 -39.94 -15.58 11.73
CA LEU A 140 -40.52 -15.58 13.07
C LEU A 140 -41.43 -14.37 13.29
N GLU A 141 -41.05 -13.19 12.82
CA GLU A 141 -41.87 -11.97 12.87
C GLU A 141 -43.16 -12.13 12.07
N ALA A 142 -43.10 -12.69 10.85
CA ALA A 142 -44.29 -12.98 10.06
C ALA A 142 -45.24 -13.97 10.77
N SER A 143 -44.68 -15.00 11.41
CA SER A 143 -45.46 -15.98 12.19
C SER A 143 -46.05 -15.36 13.46
N LEU A 144 -45.33 -14.42 14.08
CA LEU A 144 -45.78 -13.69 15.27
C LEU A 144 -47.02 -12.83 14.98
N VAL A 145 -47.12 -12.24 13.78
CA VAL A 145 -48.31 -11.49 13.37
C VAL A 145 -49.57 -12.35 13.48
N GLN A 146 -49.54 -13.57 12.92
CA GLN A 146 -50.69 -14.48 13.01
C GLN A 146 -50.95 -14.97 14.44
N LEU A 147 -49.89 -15.26 15.21
CA LEU A 147 -50.01 -15.64 16.62
C LEU A 147 -50.64 -14.55 17.48
N ARG A 148 -50.35 -13.27 17.20
CA ARG A 148 -50.98 -12.12 17.88
C ARG A 148 -52.48 -12.05 17.59
N GLU A 149 -52.89 -12.33 16.36
CA GLU A 149 -54.31 -12.39 15.99
C GLU A 149 -55.03 -13.53 16.72
N TRP A 150 -54.43 -14.72 16.79
CA TRP A 150 -55.01 -15.85 17.51
C TRP A 150 -55.01 -15.68 19.03
N ALA A 151 -54.01 -15.03 19.61
CA ALA A 151 -53.95 -14.74 21.05
C ALA A 151 -55.05 -13.77 21.50
N LYS A 152 -55.47 -12.82 20.65
CA LYS A 152 -56.62 -11.95 20.91
C LYS A 152 -57.94 -12.72 21.01
N LEU A 153 -58.05 -13.85 20.30
CA LEU A 153 -59.26 -14.67 20.24
C LEU A 153 -59.26 -15.81 21.28
N ASN A 154 -58.08 -16.26 21.73
CA ASN A 154 -57.94 -17.39 22.65
C ASN A 154 -56.65 -17.30 23.48
N ASP A 155 -56.81 -17.23 24.80
CA ASP A 155 -55.72 -16.99 25.76
C ASP A 155 -54.67 -18.11 25.81
N LYS A 156 -54.99 -19.31 25.29
CA LYS A 156 -54.03 -20.42 25.19
C LYS A 156 -52.85 -20.11 24.26
N PHE A 157 -52.97 -19.13 23.36
CA PHE A 157 -51.88 -18.74 22.45
C PHE A 157 -51.00 -17.62 23.02
N SER A 158 -51.42 -16.94 24.10
CA SER A 158 -50.67 -15.86 24.76
C SER A 158 -49.26 -16.32 25.18
N GLY A 159 -49.13 -17.51 25.78
CA GLY A 159 -47.83 -18.05 26.20
C GLY A 159 -46.89 -18.37 25.02
N ARG A 160 -47.42 -18.89 23.91
CA ARG A 160 -46.63 -19.16 22.69
C ARG A 160 -46.17 -17.86 22.03
N MET A 161 -47.02 -16.84 22.01
CA MET A 161 -46.68 -15.51 21.52
C MET A 161 -45.51 -14.91 22.32
N HIS A 162 -45.61 -14.85 23.65
CA HIS A 162 -44.56 -14.30 24.51
C HIS A 162 -43.24 -15.08 24.40
N SER A 163 -43.32 -16.41 24.26
CA SER A 163 -42.13 -17.25 24.03
C SER A 163 -41.47 -16.96 22.68
N MET A 164 -42.28 -16.70 21.64
CA MET A 164 -41.78 -16.36 20.30
C MET A 164 -41.14 -14.97 20.30
N GLU A 165 -41.77 -13.98 20.95
CA GLU A 165 -41.23 -12.63 21.11
C GLU A 165 -39.86 -12.65 21.79
N LYS A 166 -39.74 -13.35 22.93
CA LYS A 166 -38.46 -13.52 23.63
C LYS A 166 -37.39 -14.21 22.77
N ARG A 167 -37.80 -15.15 21.91
CA ARG A 167 -36.87 -15.83 20.98
C ARG A 167 -36.37 -14.87 19.91
N ILE A 168 -37.26 -14.06 19.31
CA ILE A 168 -36.88 -13.04 18.33
C ILE A 168 -35.93 -12.02 18.96
N GLU A 169 -36.25 -11.55 20.18
CA GLU A 169 -35.44 -10.57 20.90
C GLU A 169 -34.04 -11.11 21.21
N ARG A 170 -33.93 -12.36 21.71
CA ARG A 170 -32.62 -13.01 21.92
C ARG A 170 -31.81 -13.12 20.63
N ILE A 171 -32.42 -13.53 19.52
CA ILE A 171 -31.71 -13.64 18.23
C ILE A 171 -31.26 -12.26 17.75
N LYS A 172 -32.04 -11.20 18.00
CA LYS A 172 -31.65 -9.82 17.68
C LYS A 172 -30.51 -9.30 18.55
N GLU A 173 -30.47 -9.67 19.83
CA GLU A 173 -29.38 -9.33 20.75
C GLU A 173 -28.08 -10.07 20.40
N GLU A 174 -28.19 -11.33 19.96
CA GLU A 174 -27.06 -12.14 19.49
C GLU A 174 -26.63 -11.82 18.04
N LEU A 175 -27.41 -11.01 17.32
CA LEU A 175 -27.11 -10.62 15.95
C LEU A 175 -25.89 -9.70 15.96
N ALA A 176 -24.73 -10.27 15.62
CA ALA A 176 -23.50 -9.50 15.45
C ALA A 176 -23.68 -8.37 14.42
N GLU A 177 -22.81 -7.36 14.47
CA GLU A 177 -22.80 -6.30 13.46
C GLU A 177 -22.67 -6.88 12.06
N ARG A 178 -23.37 -6.26 11.10
CA ARG A 178 -23.39 -6.74 9.71
C ARG A 178 -21.95 -6.79 9.16
N PRO A 179 -21.45 -7.97 8.76
CA PRO A 179 -20.14 -8.06 8.12
C PRO A 179 -20.15 -7.28 6.80
N VAL A 180 -19.16 -6.41 6.60
CA VAL A 180 -19.02 -5.63 5.36
C VAL A 180 -18.28 -6.49 4.34
N LEU A 181 -19.01 -7.01 3.34
CA LEU A 181 -18.44 -7.94 2.35
C LEU A 181 -17.58 -7.29 1.27
N GLU A 182 -17.84 -6.04 0.87
CA GLU A 182 -17.11 -5.44 -0.27
C GLU A 182 -16.92 -3.93 -0.16
N ARG A 183 -15.68 -3.51 -0.47
CA ARG A 183 -15.40 -2.28 -1.21
C ARG A 183 -16.00 -2.46 -2.60
N ASN A 184 -17.11 -1.77 -2.86
CA ASN A 184 -17.83 -1.89 -4.12
C ASN A 184 -16.88 -1.67 -5.32
N LYS A 185 -16.55 -2.74 -6.06
CA LYS A 185 -15.93 -2.66 -7.38
C LYS A 185 -16.94 -2.09 -8.35
N ILE A 186 -16.97 -0.77 -8.45
CA ILE A 186 -17.76 -0.06 -9.44
C ILE A 186 -16.95 -0.07 -10.73
N LYS A 187 -17.44 -0.82 -11.73
CA LYS A 187 -17.02 -0.63 -13.13
C LYS A 187 -17.35 0.80 -13.51
N VAL A 188 -16.31 1.61 -13.63
CA VAL A 188 -16.40 2.92 -14.23
C VAL A 188 -16.06 2.72 -15.71
N ASN A 189 -17.07 2.78 -16.57
CA ASN A 189 -16.84 3.02 -17.99
C ASN A 189 -16.59 4.52 -18.12
N LEU A 190 -15.40 4.90 -18.55
CA LEU A 190 -15.14 6.26 -19.00
C LEU A 190 -14.55 6.18 -20.40
N ASP A 191 -15.32 6.63 -21.38
CA ASP A 191 -14.77 6.93 -22.69
C ASP A 191 -13.79 8.11 -22.51
N SER A 192 -12.49 7.84 -22.61
CA SER A 192 -11.47 8.88 -22.66
C SER A 192 -11.04 9.13 -24.12
N GLU A 193 -11.16 10.40 -24.54
CA GLU A 193 -10.74 10.85 -25.86
C GLU A 193 -9.24 10.61 -26.06
N ARG A 194 -8.91 10.06 -27.24
CA ARG A 194 -7.57 9.63 -27.66
C ARG A 194 -6.53 10.74 -27.53
N SER A 195 -5.79 10.74 -26.42
CA SER A 195 -4.51 11.45 -26.29
C SER A 195 -3.46 10.79 -27.19
N GLY A 196 -2.54 11.58 -27.76
CA GLY A 196 -1.52 11.13 -28.71
C GLY A 196 -0.69 9.95 -28.18
N LYS A 197 -0.24 9.07 -29.09
CA LYS A 197 0.45 7.80 -28.73
C LYS A 197 1.64 7.95 -27.75
N LYS A 198 2.32 9.09 -27.71
CA LYS A 198 3.50 9.35 -26.86
C LYS A 198 3.15 10.33 -25.73
N VAL A 199 3.34 9.90 -24.49
CA VAL A 199 3.11 10.70 -23.28
C VAL A 199 4.39 11.40 -22.83
N LEU A 200 5.51 10.68 -22.85
CA LEU A 200 6.82 11.20 -22.47
C LEU A 200 7.87 10.73 -23.47
N GLU A 201 8.70 11.65 -23.96
CA GLU A 201 9.87 11.34 -24.78
C GLU A 201 11.11 11.97 -24.14
N VAL A 202 12.11 11.14 -23.91
CA VAL A 202 13.39 11.49 -23.28
C VAL A 202 14.49 11.13 -24.26
N LYS A 203 15.42 12.06 -24.50
CA LYS A 203 16.56 11.85 -25.39
C LYS A 203 17.86 12.29 -24.75
N GLY A 204 18.84 11.38 -24.65
CA GLY A 204 20.19 11.62 -24.14
C GLY A 204 20.23 12.19 -22.72
N LEU A 205 19.25 11.83 -21.89
CA LEU A 205 19.06 12.41 -20.57
C LEU A 205 20.12 11.92 -19.61
N SER A 206 20.84 12.84 -18.98
CA SER A 206 21.78 12.53 -17.90
C SER A 206 21.61 13.47 -16.72
N LYS A 207 22.06 13.01 -15.54
CA LYS A 207 22.07 13.81 -14.33
C LYS A 207 23.25 13.50 -13.42
N MET A 208 23.82 14.57 -12.87
CA MET A 208 24.85 14.59 -11.85
C MET A 208 24.34 15.33 -10.60
N LEU A 209 24.84 14.94 -9.44
CA LEU A 209 24.63 15.64 -8.17
C LEU A 209 26.00 15.92 -7.54
N GLY A 210 26.47 17.16 -7.65
CA GLY A 210 27.88 17.49 -7.39
C GLY A 210 28.78 16.72 -8.36
N ASP A 211 29.77 16.00 -7.84
CA ASP A 211 30.70 15.19 -8.64
C ASP A 211 30.19 13.76 -8.90
N ARG A 212 29.02 13.39 -8.36
CA ARG A 212 28.46 12.03 -8.51
C ARG A 212 27.50 11.96 -9.69
N GLN A 213 27.83 11.12 -10.67
CA GLN A 213 26.91 10.75 -11.74
C GLN A 213 25.79 9.87 -11.17
N LEU A 214 24.52 10.28 -11.39
CA LEU A 214 23.36 9.50 -10.97
C LEU A 214 22.95 8.50 -12.05
N PHE A 215 22.87 8.98 -13.30
CA PHE A 215 22.60 8.14 -14.47
C PHE A 215 23.25 8.71 -15.73
N VAL A 216 23.84 7.84 -16.55
CA VAL A 216 24.47 8.19 -17.83
C VAL A 216 23.41 8.49 -18.91
N PRO A 217 23.76 9.16 -20.04
CA PRO A 217 22.79 9.49 -21.08
C PRO A 217 21.95 8.30 -21.55
N PHE A 218 20.63 8.42 -21.47
CA PHE A 218 19.69 7.40 -21.93
C PHE A 218 18.50 7.99 -22.68
N ASP A 219 17.88 7.15 -23.50
CA ASP A 219 16.63 7.45 -24.21
C ASP A 219 15.48 6.65 -23.58
N LEU A 220 14.32 7.29 -23.45
CA LEU A 220 13.13 6.65 -22.93
C LEU A 220 11.90 7.19 -23.65
N THR A 221 10.96 6.30 -23.96
CA THR A 221 9.64 6.70 -24.46
C THR A 221 8.58 5.99 -23.64
N ILE A 222 7.64 6.76 -23.10
CA ILE A 222 6.43 6.26 -22.43
C ILE A 222 5.24 6.56 -23.33
N LEU A 223 4.48 5.51 -23.64
CA LEU A 223 3.29 5.60 -24.46
C LEU A 223 2.04 5.71 -23.59
N TYR A 224 0.96 6.19 -24.20
CA TYR A 224 -0.33 6.28 -23.51
C TYR A 224 -0.81 4.89 -23.04
N GLY A 225 -1.26 4.82 -21.78
CA GLY A 225 -1.75 3.60 -21.14
C GLY A 225 -0.65 2.71 -20.55
N GLU A 226 0.63 3.06 -20.73
CA GLU A 226 1.71 2.33 -20.07
C GLU A 226 1.75 2.62 -18.57
N ARG A 227 2.04 1.58 -17.79
CA ARG A 227 2.26 1.67 -16.35
C ARG A 227 3.72 1.31 -16.09
N VAL A 228 4.51 2.30 -15.72
CA VAL A 228 5.97 2.20 -15.67
C VAL A 228 6.43 2.30 -14.24
N GLY A 229 7.11 1.27 -13.74
CA GLY A 229 7.79 1.29 -12.44
C GLY A 229 9.26 1.69 -12.58
N ILE A 230 9.78 2.53 -11.69
CA ILE A 230 11.20 2.86 -11.57
C ILE A 230 11.77 2.15 -10.34
N VAL A 231 12.83 1.37 -10.54
CA VAL A 231 13.53 0.63 -9.48
C VAL A 231 15.03 0.94 -9.48
N GLY A 232 15.68 0.67 -8.35
CA GLY A 232 17.12 0.87 -8.16
C GLY A 232 17.48 1.06 -6.69
N ALA A 233 18.77 0.97 -6.39
CA ALA A 233 19.32 1.10 -5.05
C ALA A 233 18.99 2.44 -4.38
N ASN A 234 19.13 2.52 -3.06
CA ASN A 234 19.02 3.80 -2.37
C ASN A 234 20.08 4.78 -2.86
N GLY A 235 19.66 6.02 -3.12
CA GLY A 235 20.55 7.04 -3.66
C GLY A 235 20.94 6.87 -5.13
N SER A 236 20.33 5.95 -5.89
CA SER A 236 20.53 5.83 -7.36
C SER A 236 19.95 7.01 -8.15
N GLY A 237 19.16 7.87 -7.50
CA GLY A 237 18.58 9.05 -8.13
C GLY A 237 17.16 8.85 -8.68
N LYS A 238 16.39 7.84 -8.23
CA LYS A 238 14.99 7.60 -8.66
C LYS A 238 14.09 8.84 -8.55
N THR A 239 14.04 9.46 -7.36
CA THR A 239 13.31 10.70 -7.12
C THR A 239 13.85 11.86 -7.96
N THR A 240 15.18 11.93 -8.13
CA THR A 240 15.81 12.96 -8.99
C THR A 240 15.39 12.79 -10.44
N LEU A 241 15.41 11.55 -10.96
CA LEU A 241 14.93 11.20 -12.28
C LEU A 241 13.48 11.65 -12.44
N LEU A 242 12.60 11.27 -11.51
CA LEU A 242 11.19 11.64 -11.58
C LEU A 242 10.99 13.17 -11.58
N LYS A 243 11.71 13.91 -10.72
CA LYS A 243 11.70 15.39 -10.70
C LYS A 243 12.26 16.00 -12.00
N THR A 244 13.28 15.40 -12.59
CA THR A 244 13.83 15.84 -13.89
C THR A 244 12.84 15.58 -15.03
N LEU A 245 12.12 14.46 -15.01
CA LEU A 245 11.08 14.16 -15.99
C LEU A 245 9.88 15.12 -15.90
N LEU A 246 9.62 15.68 -14.72
CA LEU A 246 8.62 16.73 -14.49
C LEU A 246 9.10 18.14 -14.83
N ALA A 247 10.34 18.31 -15.28
CA ALA A 247 11.00 19.60 -15.44
C ALA A 247 11.07 20.43 -14.13
N LEU A 248 10.94 19.79 -12.96
CA LEU A 248 11.17 20.43 -11.65
C LEU A 248 12.66 20.59 -11.35
N LEU A 249 13.49 19.74 -11.97
CA LEU A 249 14.95 19.86 -11.94
C LEU A 249 15.48 19.84 -13.39
N PRO A 250 16.40 20.75 -13.75
CA PRO A 250 16.96 20.75 -15.09
C PRO A 250 17.85 19.50 -15.32
N PRO A 251 17.81 18.90 -16.52
CA PRO A 251 18.77 17.88 -16.90
C PRO A 251 20.15 18.50 -17.12
N ASP A 252 21.22 17.71 -16.97
CA ASP A 252 22.58 18.18 -17.29
C ASP A 252 22.88 18.01 -18.78
N THR A 253 22.41 16.92 -19.38
CA THR A 253 22.35 16.74 -20.84
C THR A 253 21.01 16.18 -21.28
N GLY A 254 20.71 16.33 -22.57
CA GLY A 254 19.52 15.74 -23.18
C GLY A 254 18.27 16.60 -23.06
N THR A 255 17.13 16.01 -23.42
CA THR A 255 15.84 16.70 -23.43
C THR A 255 14.72 15.81 -22.91
N VAL A 256 13.77 16.42 -22.22
CA VAL A 256 12.52 15.80 -21.80
C VAL A 256 11.38 16.53 -22.49
N LYS A 257 10.50 15.78 -23.17
CA LYS A 257 9.31 16.31 -23.84
C LYS A 257 8.08 15.57 -23.36
N ILE A 258 7.19 16.31 -22.71
CA ILE A 258 5.85 15.84 -22.36
C ILE A 258 4.91 16.12 -23.55
N GLY A 259 4.02 15.17 -23.87
CA GLY A 259 3.07 15.32 -24.96
C GLY A 259 2.12 16.52 -24.76
N ALA A 260 1.74 17.20 -25.84
CA ALA A 260 0.98 18.45 -25.77
C ALA A 260 -0.40 18.33 -25.09
N SER A 261 -1.02 17.14 -25.15
CA SER A 261 -2.33 16.85 -24.53
C SER A 261 -2.21 16.17 -23.16
N VAL A 262 -1.00 16.09 -22.61
CA VAL A 262 -0.75 15.43 -21.32
C VAL A 262 -1.01 16.41 -20.18
N VAL A 263 -1.89 16.01 -19.27
CA VAL A 263 -2.12 16.66 -17.99
C VAL A 263 -1.46 15.80 -16.94
N ALA A 264 -0.32 16.27 -16.42
CA ALA A 264 0.46 15.53 -15.43
C ALA A 264 -0.04 15.80 -14.01
N GLY A 265 -0.19 14.75 -13.21
CA GLY A 265 -0.45 14.81 -11.77
C GLY A 265 0.74 14.23 -11.02
N TYR A 266 1.30 14.98 -10.08
CA TYR A 266 2.44 14.53 -9.27
C TYR A 266 2.01 14.25 -7.82
N TYR A 267 2.41 13.09 -7.32
CA TYR A 267 2.24 12.66 -5.94
C TYR A 267 3.61 12.43 -5.31
N ALA A 268 3.99 13.31 -4.38
CA ALA A 268 5.25 13.23 -3.65
C ALA A 268 5.02 12.70 -2.22
N GLN A 269 6.00 11.95 -1.71
CA GLN A 269 6.07 11.44 -0.34
C GLN A 269 5.92 12.55 0.73
N GLU A 270 6.42 13.76 0.45
CA GLU A 270 6.23 14.94 1.29
C GLU A 270 4.90 15.59 0.94
N GLN A 271 3.89 15.25 1.72
CA GLN A 271 2.52 15.75 1.61
C GLN A 271 2.49 17.27 1.37
N GLU A 272 1.96 17.67 0.22
CA GLU A 272 1.33 18.98 0.10
C GLU A 272 0.33 19.14 1.25
N THR A 273 0.44 20.24 1.98
CA THR A 273 -0.34 20.53 3.19
C THR A 273 -1.83 20.33 2.94
N LEU A 274 -2.39 19.26 3.50
CA LEU A 274 -3.83 19.08 3.55
C LEU A 274 -4.43 20.27 4.33
N PRO A 275 -5.59 20.80 3.91
CA PRO A 275 -6.25 21.90 4.62
C PRO A 275 -6.85 21.39 5.94
N PHE A 276 -6.04 21.37 7.01
CA PHE A 276 -6.39 20.76 8.30
C PHE A 276 -7.66 21.31 8.96
N GLU A 277 -8.03 22.54 8.64
CA GLU A 277 -9.23 23.19 9.17
C GLU A 277 -10.52 22.74 8.47
N SER A 278 -10.42 22.13 7.29
CA SER A 278 -11.59 21.70 6.51
C SER A 278 -11.98 20.24 6.77
N THR A 279 -13.18 19.87 6.38
CA THR A 279 -13.65 18.48 6.44
C THR A 279 -13.24 17.70 5.19
N PRO A 280 -13.10 16.36 5.25
CA PRO A 280 -12.90 15.52 4.06
C PRO A 280 -13.96 15.73 2.99
N LEU A 281 -15.23 15.92 3.40
CA LEU A 281 -16.34 16.17 2.47
C LEU A 281 -16.15 17.47 1.69
N ASP A 282 -15.83 18.56 2.38
CA ASP A 282 -15.58 19.86 1.75
C ASP A 282 -14.31 19.85 0.91
N PHE A 283 -13.29 19.11 1.33
CA PHE A 283 -12.07 18.92 0.55
C PHE A 283 -12.36 18.24 -0.79
N VAL A 284 -13.05 17.10 -0.79
CA VAL A 284 -13.43 16.37 -2.02
C VAL A 284 -14.28 17.22 -2.96
N ARG A 285 -15.25 17.97 -2.43
CA ARG A 285 -16.10 18.86 -3.23
C ARG A 285 -15.37 20.07 -3.80
N ARG A 286 -14.25 20.50 -3.20
CA ARG A 286 -13.38 21.55 -3.75
C ARG A 286 -12.48 21.04 -4.86
N LEU A 287 -12.06 19.77 -4.79
CA LEU A 287 -11.21 19.16 -5.82
C LEU A 287 -11.95 18.95 -7.14
N LYS A 288 -13.21 18.51 -7.06
CA LYS A 288 -14.05 18.29 -8.24
C LYS A 288 -15.46 18.78 -7.97
N ARG A 289 -16.06 19.46 -8.95
CA ARG A 289 -17.46 19.90 -8.87
C ARG A 289 -18.40 18.70 -8.97
N ILE A 290 -18.68 18.08 -7.83
CA ILE A 290 -19.57 16.92 -7.69
C ILE A 290 -20.64 17.18 -6.62
N THR A 291 -21.73 16.43 -6.68
CA THR A 291 -22.78 16.49 -5.66
C THR A 291 -22.29 15.92 -4.33
N GLU A 292 -22.95 16.27 -3.23
CA GLU A 292 -22.62 15.73 -1.91
C GLU A 292 -22.73 14.21 -1.87
N SER A 293 -23.77 13.63 -2.48
CA SER A 293 -23.93 12.18 -2.58
C SER A 293 -22.78 11.51 -3.34
N GLN A 294 -22.26 12.16 -4.40
CA GLN A 294 -21.09 11.68 -5.12
C GLN A 294 -19.81 11.78 -4.28
N ALA A 295 -19.62 12.88 -3.54
CA ALA A 295 -18.49 13.06 -2.65
C ALA A 295 -18.49 12.03 -1.50
N ILE A 296 -19.65 11.79 -0.89
CA ILE A 296 -19.84 10.74 0.12
C ILE A 296 -19.52 9.37 -0.48
N ALA A 297 -19.97 9.08 -1.71
CA ALA A 297 -19.68 7.82 -2.37
C ALA A 297 -18.17 7.61 -2.58
N VAL A 298 -17.42 8.66 -2.95
CA VAL A 298 -15.95 8.60 -3.07
C VAL A 298 -15.31 8.33 -1.70
N LEU A 299 -15.68 9.11 -0.67
CA LEU A 299 -15.12 8.95 0.68
C LEU A 299 -15.45 7.59 1.30
N ARG A 300 -16.64 7.03 1.04
CA ARG A 300 -17.02 5.68 1.47
C ARG A 300 -16.14 4.59 0.84
N ARG A 301 -15.76 4.74 -0.43
CA ARG A 301 -14.82 3.80 -1.08
C ARG A 301 -13.43 3.85 -0.43
N LEU A 302 -13.05 5.02 0.08
CA LEU A 302 -11.82 5.25 0.83
C LEU A 302 -11.95 4.92 2.33
N LEU A 303 -12.97 4.15 2.70
CA LEU A 303 -13.20 3.66 4.08
C LEU A 303 -13.44 4.74 5.14
N PHE A 304 -13.89 5.94 4.76
CA PHE A 304 -14.31 6.93 5.75
C PHE A 304 -15.66 6.56 6.35
N SER A 305 -15.79 6.68 7.67
CA SER A 305 -17.08 6.63 8.35
C SER A 305 -17.86 7.94 8.12
N TYR A 306 -19.17 7.92 8.41
CA TYR A 306 -19.97 9.14 8.30
C TYR A 306 -19.44 10.25 9.23
N ARG A 307 -18.94 9.87 10.40
CA ARG A 307 -18.36 10.79 11.37
C ARG A 307 -17.11 11.45 10.79
N ASP A 308 -16.18 10.65 10.27
CA ASP A 308 -14.87 11.12 9.80
C ASP A 308 -14.99 12.13 8.67
N MET A 309 -16.00 11.95 7.79
CA MET A 309 -16.30 12.88 6.69
C MET A 309 -16.64 14.30 7.14
N HIS A 310 -17.12 14.45 8.38
CA HIS A 310 -17.57 15.72 8.96
C HIS A 310 -16.64 16.25 10.05
N THR A 311 -15.63 15.48 10.46
CA THR A 311 -14.56 15.97 11.35
C THR A 311 -13.49 16.73 10.57
N THR A 312 -12.70 17.54 11.26
CA THR A 312 -11.61 18.29 10.63
C THR A 312 -10.47 17.37 10.22
N ILE A 313 -9.85 17.63 9.07
CA ILE A 313 -8.74 16.83 8.55
C ILE A 313 -7.56 16.80 9.53
N GLY A 314 -7.34 17.87 10.31
CA GLY A 314 -6.31 17.91 11.34
C GLY A 314 -6.44 16.79 12.38
N SER A 315 -7.67 16.40 12.73
CA SER A 315 -7.97 15.38 13.74
C SER A 315 -7.85 13.94 13.25
N LEU A 316 -7.71 13.73 11.94
CA LEU A 316 -7.59 12.41 11.34
C LEU A 316 -6.24 11.75 11.67
N SER A 317 -6.25 10.42 11.74
CA SER A 317 -5.07 9.57 11.78
C SER A 317 -4.20 9.72 10.52
N GLY A 318 -2.94 9.28 10.59
CA GLY A 318 -2.04 9.27 9.44
C GLY A 318 -2.57 8.45 8.25
N GLY A 319 -3.16 7.28 8.52
CA GLY A 319 -3.78 6.43 7.49
C GLY A 319 -4.97 7.11 6.81
N GLU A 320 -5.87 7.73 7.59
CA GLU A 320 -7.01 8.49 7.04
C GLU A 320 -6.55 9.69 6.21
N LYS A 321 -5.57 10.46 6.69
CA LYS A 321 -4.98 11.56 5.93
C LYS A 321 -4.43 11.06 4.60
N SER A 322 -3.75 9.92 4.61
CA SER A 322 -3.19 9.33 3.40
C SER A 322 -4.29 8.87 2.42
N ARG A 323 -5.37 8.25 2.90
CA ARG A 323 -6.55 7.93 2.07
C ARG A 323 -7.20 9.15 1.46
N LEU A 324 -7.20 10.28 2.17
CA LEU A 324 -7.70 11.54 1.60
C LEU A 324 -6.80 12.06 0.46
N GLN A 325 -5.50 11.83 0.53
CA GLN A 325 -4.60 12.15 -0.58
C GLN A 325 -4.80 11.23 -1.78
N ILE A 326 -5.11 9.94 -1.55
CA ILE A 326 -5.57 9.04 -2.61
C ILE A 326 -6.84 9.59 -3.27
N ALA A 327 -7.79 10.14 -2.49
CA ALA A 327 -8.98 10.81 -3.03
C ALA A 327 -8.62 11.92 -4.01
N ARG A 328 -7.63 12.74 -3.67
CA ARG A 328 -7.13 13.81 -4.53
C ARG A 328 -6.59 13.29 -5.84
N LEU A 329 -5.82 12.20 -5.76
CA LEU A 329 -5.31 11.48 -6.92
C LEU A 329 -6.44 10.93 -7.80
N MET A 330 -7.48 10.34 -7.22
CA MET A 330 -8.63 9.81 -7.98
C MET A 330 -9.48 10.90 -8.64
N LEU A 331 -9.53 12.09 -8.04
CA LEU A 331 -10.38 13.19 -8.49
C LEU A 331 -9.66 14.17 -9.40
N THR A 332 -8.35 14.00 -9.60
CA THR A 332 -7.58 14.77 -10.56
C THR A 332 -8.07 14.51 -11.99
N GLU A 333 -7.97 15.52 -12.85
CA GLU A 333 -8.21 15.37 -14.30
C GLU A 333 -6.92 14.98 -15.05
N ALA A 334 -5.87 14.59 -14.32
CA ALA A 334 -4.60 14.16 -14.90
C ALA A 334 -4.76 12.85 -15.69
N ASN A 335 -4.14 12.79 -16.86
CA ASN A 335 -4.06 11.60 -17.70
C ASN A 335 -2.65 10.95 -17.67
N PHE A 336 -1.70 11.57 -16.95
CA PHE A 336 -0.39 11.02 -16.65
C PHE A 336 -0.09 11.22 -15.16
N LEU A 337 0.01 10.13 -14.41
CA LEU A 337 0.28 10.14 -12.98
C LEU A 337 1.75 9.83 -12.72
N LEU A 338 2.39 10.66 -11.91
CA LEU A 338 3.74 10.43 -11.41
C LEU A 338 3.68 10.24 -9.90
N LEU A 339 4.12 9.09 -9.43
CA LEU A 339 4.00 8.67 -8.04
C LEU A 339 5.41 8.41 -7.47
N ASP A 340 5.77 9.09 -6.39
CA ASP A 340 7.07 8.88 -5.71
C ASP A 340 6.83 8.21 -4.36
N GLU A 341 7.18 6.92 -4.27
CA GLU A 341 6.98 6.04 -3.11
C GLU A 341 5.54 6.06 -2.56
N PRO A 342 4.52 5.78 -3.40
CA PRO A 342 3.14 6.05 -3.04
C PRO A 342 2.57 5.12 -1.97
N THR A 343 3.21 3.98 -1.72
CA THR A 343 2.82 3.01 -0.68
C THR A 343 3.49 3.28 0.66
N ASN A 344 4.47 4.18 0.72
CA ASN A 344 5.22 4.41 1.94
C ASN A 344 4.37 5.15 2.99
N ASN A 345 4.47 4.74 4.25
CA ASN A 345 3.64 5.20 5.37
C ASN A 345 2.13 4.95 5.22
N LEU A 346 1.72 4.10 4.27
CA LEU A 346 0.34 3.65 4.15
C LEU A 346 0.13 2.38 4.98
N ASP A 347 -0.99 2.34 5.70
CA ASP A 347 -1.48 1.07 6.24
C ASP A 347 -1.91 0.13 5.09
N ILE A 348 -1.91 -1.17 5.36
CA ILE A 348 -2.28 -2.19 4.36
C ILE A 348 -3.63 -1.89 3.69
N PRO A 349 -4.71 -1.52 4.40
CA PRO A 349 -5.98 -1.14 3.79
C PRO A 349 -5.87 0.03 2.81
N SER A 350 -5.06 1.05 3.12
CA SER A 350 -4.85 2.21 2.26
C SER A 350 -4.05 1.85 1.02
N VAL A 351 -3.05 0.96 1.12
CA VAL A 351 -2.32 0.43 -0.03
C VAL A 351 -3.28 -0.31 -0.98
N GLU A 352 -4.16 -1.17 -0.47
CA GLU A 352 -5.15 -1.87 -1.31
C GLU A 352 -6.09 -0.90 -2.02
N VAL A 353 -6.58 0.13 -1.31
CA VAL A 353 -7.42 1.17 -1.89
C VAL A 353 -6.69 1.94 -3.00
N LEU A 354 -5.41 2.25 -2.80
CA LEU A 354 -4.57 2.87 -3.83
C LEU A 354 -4.39 1.95 -5.04
N GLU A 355 -4.08 0.68 -4.83
CA GLU A 355 -3.93 -0.30 -5.91
C GLU A 355 -5.22 -0.42 -6.73
N GLU A 356 -6.38 -0.56 -6.09
CA GLU A 356 -7.68 -0.60 -6.76
C GLU A 356 -7.95 0.67 -7.58
N ALA A 357 -7.54 1.83 -7.06
CA ALA A 357 -7.64 3.12 -7.76
C ALA A 357 -6.83 3.15 -9.04
N LEU A 358 -5.56 2.75 -8.94
CA LEU A 358 -4.60 2.79 -10.03
C LEU A 358 -4.88 1.70 -11.07
N GLU A 359 -5.44 0.56 -10.66
CA GLU A 359 -5.92 -0.47 -11.58
C GLU A 359 -7.05 0.04 -12.49
N GLN A 360 -7.95 0.87 -11.94
CA GLN A 360 -9.06 1.47 -12.68
C GLN A 360 -8.67 2.73 -13.46
N PHE A 361 -7.46 3.24 -13.25
CA PHE A 361 -6.98 4.42 -13.96
C PHE A 361 -6.60 4.06 -15.41
N GLU A 362 -7.26 4.71 -16.36
CA GLU A 362 -7.05 4.52 -17.81
C GLU A 362 -5.91 5.34 -18.39
N GLY A 363 -5.33 6.25 -17.62
CA GLY A 363 -4.19 7.04 -18.05
C GLY A 363 -2.86 6.30 -17.95
N THR A 364 -1.79 7.07 -18.06
CA THR A 364 -0.41 6.56 -17.98
C THR A 364 0.10 6.72 -16.55
N ILE A 365 0.83 5.75 -16.03
CA ILE A 365 1.39 5.80 -14.68
C ILE A 365 2.91 5.69 -14.78
N LEU A 366 3.62 6.56 -14.07
CA LEU A 366 5.05 6.43 -13.80
C LEU A 366 5.25 6.45 -12.28
N THR A 367 5.71 5.36 -11.70
CA THR A 367 5.79 5.21 -10.25
C THR A 367 7.19 4.79 -9.82
N VAL A 368 7.71 5.42 -8.76
CA VAL A 368 8.89 4.97 -8.01
C VAL A 368 8.35 4.22 -6.80
N SER A 369 8.78 2.98 -6.58
CA SER A 369 8.36 2.22 -5.41
C SER A 369 9.39 1.17 -5.03
N HIS A 370 9.55 0.95 -3.73
CA HIS A 370 10.24 -0.20 -3.16
C HIS A 370 9.30 -1.39 -2.85
N ASP A 371 8.01 -1.25 -3.10
CA ASP A 371 7.00 -2.30 -2.88
C ASP A 371 6.87 -3.21 -4.11
N ARG A 372 7.34 -4.44 -3.94
CA ARG A 372 7.36 -5.49 -4.99
C ARG A 372 5.96 -5.89 -5.41
N TYR A 373 5.04 -6.02 -4.46
CA TYR A 373 3.68 -6.46 -4.72
C TYR A 373 2.92 -5.38 -5.50
N PHE A 374 3.08 -4.13 -5.07
CA PHE A 374 2.53 -2.97 -5.77
C PHE A 374 3.05 -2.87 -7.21
N LEU A 375 4.37 -2.98 -7.41
CA LEU A 375 4.96 -2.93 -8.75
C LEU A 375 4.53 -4.11 -9.63
N ASP A 376 4.42 -5.32 -9.07
CA ASP A 376 4.00 -6.49 -9.82
C ASP A 376 2.54 -6.38 -10.30
N LYS A 377 1.68 -5.78 -9.47
CA LYS A 377 0.26 -5.58 -9.75
C LYS A 377 -0.02 -4.43 -10.72
N ILE A 378 0.71 -3.31 -10.59
CA ILE A 378 0.43 -2.09 -11.36
C ILE A 378 1.32 -1.97 -12.59
N ALA A 379 2.61 -2.31 -12.54
CA ALA A 379 3.55 -2.00 -13.61
C ALA A 379 3.47 -3.01 -14.77
N THR A 380 3.48 -2.50 -16.00
CA THR A 380 3.61 -3.25 -17.25
C THR A 380 5.01 -3.12 -17.87
N LYS A 381 5.83 -2.21 -17.33
CA LYS A 381 7.20 -1.95 -17.75
C LYS A 381 8.01 -1.53 -16.51
N ILE A 382 9.24 -2.03 -16.39
CA ILE A 382 10.16 -1.64 -15.32
C ILE A 382 11.35 -0.89 -15.92
N ILE A 383 11.72 0.24 -15.33
CA ILE A 383 12.93 0.99 -15.59
C ILE A 383 13.85 0.78 -14.38
N ALA A 384 14.99 0.14 -14.59
CA ALA A 384 15.99 -0.07 -13.55
C ALA A 384 17.18 0.87 -13.75
N ILE A 385 17.57 1.57 -12.69
CA ILE A 385 18.84 2.30 -12.63
C ILE A 385 19.88 1.33 -12.03
N GLY A 386 20.79 0.86 -12.87
CA GLY A 386 21.87 -0.05 -12.50
C GLY A 386 22.95 0.62 -11.64
N GLU A 387 23.78 -0.19 -10.99
CA GLU A 387 24.94 0.31 -10.23
C GLU A 387 26.00 0.95 -11.13
N ASP A 388 26.03 0.53 -12.39
CA ASP A 388 26.82 1.11 -13.48
C ASP A 388 26.22 2.43 -14.01
N GLN A 389 25.18 2.96 -13.35
CA GLN A 389 24.47 4.20 -13.69
C GLN A 389 23.72 4.12 -15.03
N HIS A 390 23.66 2.95 -15.67
CA HIS A 390 22.88 2.76 -16.88
C HIS A 390 21.40 2.57 -16.55
N VAL A 391 20.55 3.12 -17.39
CA VAL A 391 19.09 3.00 -17.26
C VAL A 391 18.60 1.97 -18.25
N HIS A 392 18.05 0.86 -17.74
CA HIS A 392 17.56 -0.25 -18.54
C HIS A 392 16.04 -0.34 -18.45
N ALA A 393 15.38 -0.60 -19.57
CA ALA A 393 13.94 -0.80 -19.64
C ALA A 393 13.59 -2.26 -19.92
N TYR A 394 12.68 -2.81 -19.13
CA TYR A 394 12.21 -4.19 -19.19
C TYR A 394 10.70 -4.19 -19.50
N PRO A 395 10.27 -4.81 -20.62
CA PRO A 395 8.85 -4.90 -20.96
C PRO A 395 8.19 -6.05 -20.18
N GLY A 396 7.74 -5.75 -18.97
CA GLY A 396 7.07 -6.69 -18.08
C GLY A 396 6.84 -6.08 -16.69
N ASN A 397 6.19 -6.85 -15.83
CA ASN A 397 6.00 -6.51 -14.42
C ASN A 397 7.29 -6.72 -13.60
N PHE A 398 7.21 -6.51 -12.30
CA PHE A 398 8.36 -6.64 -11.41
C PHE A 398 8.96 -8.05 -11.42
N SER A 399 8.13 -9.10 -11.36
CA SER A 399 8.58 -10.49 -11.39
C SER A 399 9.39 -10.81 -12.65
N TYR A 400 8.96 -10.31 -13.81
CA TYR A 400 9.69 -10.46 -15.07
C TYR A 400 11.07 -9.78 -15.03
N TYR A 401 11.16 -8.58 -14.47
CA TYR A 401 12.43 -7.88 -14.30
C TYR A 401 13.41 -8.70 -13.44
N VAL A 402 12.96 -9.21 -12.30
CA VAL A 402 13.80 -10.03 -11.40
C VAL A 402 14.30 -11.30 -12.11
N GLU A 403 13.45 -11.97 -12.89
CA GLU A 403 13.86 -13.15 -13.67
C GLU A 403 14.97 -12.80 -14.66
N LYS A 404 14.85 -11.66 -15.37
CA LYS A 404 15.86 -11.21 -16.34
C LYS A 404 17.16 -10.81 -15.70
N GLU A 405 17.15 -10.11 -14.57
CA GLU A 405 18.39 -9.80 -13.85
C GLU A 405 19.11 -11.06 -13.39
N ARG A 406 18.38 -12.05 -12.86
CA ARG A 406 18.97 -13.33 -12.46
C ARG A 406 19.65 -13.99 -13.65
N MET A 407 18.99 -14.06 -14.81
CA MET A 407 19.58 -14.64 -16.03
C MET A 407 20.83 -13.91 -16.52
N MET A 408 20.91 -12.59 -16.35
CA MET A 408 22.09 -11.80 -16.70
C MET A 408 23.23 -11.99 -15.69
N SER A 409 22.91 -12.24 -14.42
CA SER A 409 23.88 -12.47 -13.34
C SER A 409 24.61 -13.82 -13.45
N TYR A 410 24.02 -14.79 -14.15
CA TYR A 410 24.62 -16.12 -14.43
C TYR A 410 25.42 -16.17 -15.74
N ARG A 411 25.55 -15.06 -16.46
CA ARG A 411 26.41 -14.91 -17.64
C ARG A 411 27.64 -14.10 -17.28
#